data_AF-A0A3N2NXP4-F1
#
_entry.id   AF-A0A3N2NXP4-F1
#
_cell.length_a   1.000
_cell.length_b   1.000
_cell.length_c   1.000
_cell.angle_alpha   90.00
_cell.angle_beta   90.00
_cell.angle_gamma   90.00
#
_symmetry.space_group_name_H-M   'P 1'
#
loop_
_entity.id
_entity.type
_entity.pdbx_description
1 polymer ?
#
loop_
_entity_poly.entity_id
_entity_poly.type
_entity_poly.pdbx_seq_one_letter_code
_entity_poly.pdbx_strand_id
1 'polypeptide(L)'
;MTGAGRPAMAASTDPYLLRNLVWCGPCDIPMAPAHEPRGDKRRAYKCPLGCRTAVVLAEPVESMTWLAAERHATVAAIASIYRQSVLEMLLVKVLVGATADDVSFVWRT
;
A
#
# COMPACT_ATOMS: atom_id res chain seq x y z
N MET A 1 13.66 20.84 24.57
CA MET A 1 13.94 20.78 23.12
C MET A 1 14.29 19.35 22.75
N THR A 2 13.28 18.50 22.57
CA THR A 2 13.46 17.12 22.13
C THR A 2 13.46 17.13 20.60
N GLY A 3 14.63 16.95 20.00
CA GLY A 3 14.74 16.77 18.56
C GLY A 3 14.00 15.50 18.17
N ALA A 4 12.87 15.65 17.47
CA ALA A 4 12.21 14.55 16.80
C ALA A 4 13.20 14.03 15.75
N GLY A 5 13.88 12.92 16.05
CA GLY A 5 14.73 12.25 15.09
C GLY A 5 13.91 11.97 13.84
N ARG A 6 14.42 12.38 12.66
CA ARG A 6 13.82 11.99 11.38
C ARG A 6 13.62 10.48 11.42
N PRO A 7 12.42 9.95 11.11
CA PRO A 7 12.22 8.52 11.08
C PRO A 7 13.26 7.90 10.14
N ALA A 8 14.14 7.07 10.72
CA ALA A 8 15.13 6.34 9.94
C ALA A 8 14.39 5.30 9.08
N MET A 9 14.79 5.15 7.82
CA MET A 9 14.28 4.08 6.98
C MET A 9 14.58 2.73 7.62
N ALA A 10 13.60 1.82 7.56
CA ALA A 10 13.70 0.49 8.13
C ALA A 10 13.57 -0.54 7.01
N ALA A 11 14.44 -1.56 7.03
CA ALA A 11 14.28 -2.72 6.17
C ALA A 11 13.07 -3.54 6.64
N SER A 12 12.28 -4.04 5.69
CA SER A 12 11.15 -4.93 5.94
C SER A 12 11.26 -6.19 5.10
N THR A 13 10.86 -7.30 5.72
CA THR A 13 10.65 -8.60 5.05
C THR A 13 9.17 -8.93 4.91
N ASP A 14 8.27 -7.96 5.18
CA ASP A 14 6.84 -8.16 5.03
C ASP A 14 6.52 -8.40 3.55
N PRO A 15 5.82 -9.50 3.22
CA PRO A 15 5.45 -9.75 1.84
C PRO A 15 4.41 -8.75 1.33
N TYR A 16 3.75 -7.95 2.16
CA TYR A 16 2.75 -6.95 1.76
C TYR A 16 3.29 -5.54 1.87
N LEU A 17 3.69 -4.97 0.72
CA LEU A 17 4.32 -3.64 0.66
C LEU A 17 3.41 -2.51 1.16
N LEU A 18 2.08 -2.66 1.01
CA LEU A 18 1.09 -1.66 1.43
C LEU A 18 0.38 -2.03 2.72
N ARG A 19 0.97 -2.89 3.56
CA ARG A 19 0.39 -3.19 4.88
C ARG A 19 0.11 -1.88 5.63
N ASN A 20 -1.11 -1.76 6.15
CA ASN A 20 -1.63 -0.57 6.84
C ASN A 20 -1.80 0.71 6.00
N LEU A 21 -1.34 0.72 4.74
CA LEU A 21 -1.46 1.86 3.83
C LEU A 21 -2.61 1.74 2.83
N VAL A 22 -3.09 0.53 2.54
CA VAL A 22 -4.20 0.33 1.60
C VAL A 22 -5.56 0.42 2.30
N TRP A 23 -6.47 1.20 1.73
CA TRP A 23 -7.76 1.54 2.29
C TRP A 23 -8.87 1.29 1.27
N CYS A 24 -10.02 0.83 1.77
CA CYS A 24 -11.20 0.67 0.96
C CYS A 24 -11.89 2.03 0.83
N GLY A 25 -11.85 2.65 -0.35
CA GLY A 25 -12.46 3.96 -0.61
C GLY A 25 -13.95 4.05 -0.19
N PRO A 26 -14.83 3.12 -0.62
CA PRO A 26 -16.25 3.17 -0.25
C PRO A 26 -16.52 3.01 1.25
N CYS A 27 -15.70 2.21 1.94
CA CYS A 27 -15.91 1.90 3.35
C CYS A 27 -15.03 2.77 4.29
N ASP A 28 -14.13 3.58 3.73
CA ASP A 28 -13.05 4.35 4.38
C ASP A 28 -12.39 3.65 5.58
N ILE A 29 -12.00 2.39 5.39
CA ILE A 29 -11.27 1.60 6.39
C ILE A 29 -10.04 0.92 5.79
N PRO A 30 -9.02 0.58 6.62
CA PRO A 30 -7.89 -0.22 6.18
C PRO A 30 -8.33 -1.57 5.61
N MET A 31 -7.74 -1.96 4.48
CA MET A 31 -7.92 -3.29 3.93
C MET A 31 -6.95 -4.27 4.60
N ALA A 32 -7.42 -5.51 4.81
CA ALA A 32 -6.62 -6.56 5.42
C ALA A 32 -5.91 -7.39 4.34
N PRO A 33 -4.67 -7.86 4.59
CA PRO A 33 -4.03 -8.88 3.78
C PRO A 33 -4.90 -10.13 3.69
N ALA A 34 -4.96 -10.70 2.50
CA ALA A 34 -5.76 -11.87 2.16
C ALA A 34 -5.05 -12.67 1.08
N HIS A 35 -5.60 -13.84 0.76
CA HIS A 35 -5.20 -14.59 -0.42
C HIS A 35 -6.39 -14.70 -1.37
N GLU A 36 -6.09 -14.82 -2.66
CA GLU A 36 -7.12 -15.10 -3.64
C GLU A 36 -7.82 -16.43 -3.32
N PRO A 37 -9.17 -16.50 -3.36
CA PRO A 37 -9.90 -17.70 -2.94
C PRO A 37 -9.75 -18.90 -3.90
N ARG A 38 -9.39 -18.66 -5.17
CA ARG A 38 -9.33 -19.68 -6.22
C ARG A 38 -8.04 -19.52 -7.02
N GLY A 39 -7.21 -20.55 -7.07
CA GLY A 39 -5.95 -20.60 -7.83
C GLY A 39 -4.72 -20.75 -6.95
N ASP A 40 -3.55 -20.44 -7.52
CA ASP A 40 -2.33 -20.21 -6.75
C ASP A 40 -2.64 -19.16 -5.68
N LYS A 41 -2.23 -19.39 -4.43
CA LYS A 41 -2.53 -18.53 -3.28
C LYS A 41 -1.85 -17.15 -3.42
N ARG A 42 -2.30 -16.35 -4.39
CA ARG A 42 -1.77 -15.03 -4.71
C ARG A 42 -2.11 -14.08 -3.58
N ARG A 43 -1.15 -13.22 -3.24
CA ARG A 43 -1.31 -12.17 -2.24
C ARG A 43 -2.36 -11.17 -2.71
N ALA A 44 -3.25 -10.79 -1.81
CA ALA A 44 -4.32 -9.86 -2.08
C ALA A 44 -4.63 -8.99 -0.85
N TYR A 45 -5.44 -7.96 -1.06
CA TYR A 45 -6.04 -7.14 -0.03
C TYR A 45 -7.56 -7.27 -0.11
N LYS A 46 -8.23 -7.33 1.05
CA LYS A 46 -9.68 -7.46 1.13
C LYS A 46 -10.25 -6.44 2.11
N CYS A 47 -11.41 -5.88 1.77
CA CYS A 47 -12.17 -5.06 2.71
C CYS A 47 -12.74 -5.96 3.83
N PRO A 48 -12.46 -5.67 5.12
CA PRO A 48 -12.98 -6.45 6.24
C PRO A 48 -14.52 -6.47 6.31
N LEU A 49 -15.18 -5.38 5.89
CA LEU A 49 -16.65 -5.28 5.89
C LEU A 49 -17.31 -5.96 4.70
N GLY A 50 -16.54 -6.48 3.73
CA GLY A 50 -17.11 -7.20 2.59
C GLY A 50 -17.87 -6.33 1.59
N CYS A 51 -17.75 -5.00 1.64
CA CYS A 51 -18.38 -4.12 0.64
C CYS A 51 -17.87 -4.36 -0.80
N ARG A 52 -16.74 -5.08 -0.94
CA ARG A 52 -16.32 -5.73 -2.17
C ARG A 52 -16.23 -7.24 -1.98
N THR A 53 -16.89 -7.98 -2.87
CA THR A 53 -16.83 -9.44 -2.92
C THR A 53 -15.50 -9.94 -3.50
N ALA A 54 -14.97 -9.23 -4.50
CA ALA A 54 -13.66 -9.51 -5.07
C ALA A 54 -12.52 -8.96 -4.20
N VAL A 55 -11.43 -9.72 -4.13
CA VAL A 55 -10.17 -9.26 -3.53
C VAL A 55 -9.42 -8.37 -4.52
N VAL A 56 -8.55 -7.51 -4.02
CA VAL A 56 -7.64 -6.70 -4.83
C VAL A 56 -6.29 -7.38 -4.83
N LEU A 57 -5.79 -7.82 -5.99
CA LEU A 57 -4.48 -8.47 -6.05
C LEU A 57 -3.38 -7.50 -5.60
N ALA A 58 -2.48 -7.98 -4.74
CA ALA A 58 -1.49 -7.14 -4.09
C ALA A 58 -0.43 -6.65 -5.08
N GLU A 59 0.08 -7.52 -5.94
CA GLU A 59 1.17 -7.19 -6.86
C GLU A 59 0.84 -6.03 -7.84
N PRO A 60 -0.34 -5.99 -8.50
CA PRO A 60 -0.71 -4.85 -9.33
C PRO A 60 -0.81 -3.53 -8.55
N VAL A 61 -1.52 -3.51 -7.41
CA VAL A 61 -1.71 -2.28 -6.64
C VAL A 61 -0.41 -1.78 -6.00
N GLU A 62 0.45 -2.71 -5.55
CA GLU A 62 1.78 -2.40 -5.02
C GLU A 62 2.68 -1.80 -6.11
N SER A 63 2.67 -2.37 -7.31
CA SER A 63 3.44 -1.88 -8.46
C SER A 63 2.98 -0.49 -8.89
N MET A 64 1.66 -0.27 -9.01
CA MET A 64 1.08 1.03 -9.32
C MET A 64 1.46 2.08 -8.27
N THR A 65 1.42 1.71 -6.98
CA THR A 65 1.78 2.62 -5.89
C THR A 65 3.25 2.99 -5.93
N TRP A 66 4.14 2.02 -6.17
CA TRP A 66 5.57 2.30 -6.28
C TRP A 66 5.88 3.23 -7.46
N LEU A 67 5.30 2.97 -8.63
CA LEU A 67 5.43 3.85 -9.80
C LEU A 67 4.89 5.26 -9.52
N ALA A 68 3.82 5.40 -8.74
CA ALA A 68 3.31 6.71 -8.33
C ALA A 68 4.29 7.41 -7.38
N ALA A 69 4.91 6.68 -6.45
CA ALA A 69 5.93 7.23 -5.55
C ALA A 69 7.17 7.69 -6.30
N GLU A 70 7.63 6.95 -7.33
CA GLU A 70 8.74 7.35 -8.19
C GLU A 70 8.47 8.64 -8.98
N ARG A 71 7.21 8.89 -9.35
CA ARG A 71 6.80 10.17 -9.98
C ARG A 71 6.65 11.30 -8.97
N HIS A 72 6.28 10.98 -7.74
CA HIS A 72 6.06 11.95 -6.67
C HIS A 72 7.36 12.43 -6.02
N ALA A 73 8.36 11.55 -5.90
CA ALA A 73 9.63 11.82 -5.23
C ALA A 73 10.79 11.02 -5.86
N THR A 74 12.03 11.47 -5.64
CA THR A 74 13.23 10.80 -6.14
C THR A 74 13.56 9.54 -5.33
N VAL A 75 12.82 8.45 -5.58
CA VAL A 75 12.94 7.17 -4.83
C VAL A 75 13.29 5.95 -5.70
N ALA A 76 13.57 6.14 -7.00
CA ALA A 76 13.83 5.03 -7.93
C ALA A 76 15.03 4.14 -7.53
N ALA A 77 16.04 4.71 -6.88
CA ALA A 77 17.23 3.96 -6.42
C ALA A 77 17.04 3.24 -5.07
N ILE A 78 15.85 3.33 -4.45
CA ILE A 78 15.58 2.68 -3.16
C ILE A 78 15.48 1.17 -3.35
N ALA A 79 16.33 0.43 -2.63
CA ALA A 79 16.31 -1.03 -2.62
C ALA A 79 14.98 -1.57 -2.09
N SER A 80 14.55 -2.71 -2.63
CA SER A 80 13.24 -3.33 -2.36
C SER A 80 12.91 -3.45 -0.87
N ILE A 81 13.88 -3.86 -0.05
CA ILE A 81 13.73 -4.05 1.39
C ILE A 81 13.34 -2.77 2.15
N TYR A 82 13.63 -1.57 1.62
CA TYR A 82 13.31 -0.30 2.28
C TYR A 82 12.03 0.34 1.76
N ARG A 83 11.46 -0.19 0.67
CA ARG A 83 10.32 0.44 -0.04
C ARG A 83 9.11 0.66 0.86
N GLN A 84 8.81 -0.29 1.75
CA GLN A 84 7.70 -0.14 2.68
C GLN A 84 7.87 1.11 3.57
N SER A 85 9.02 1.25 4.21
CA SER A 85 9.29 2.42 5.07
C SER A 85 9.23 3.74 4.30
N VAL A 86 9.71 3.76 3.05
CA VAL A 86 9.61 4.94 2.19
C VAL A 86 8.16 5.27 1.86
N LEU A 87 7.34 4.28 1.54
CA LEU A 87 5.92 4.50 1.29
C LEU A 87 5.18 4.98 2.55
N GLU A 88 5.50 4.45 3.73
CA GLU A 88 4.94 4.91 5.01
C GLU A 88 5.31 6.38 5.31
N MET A 89 6.49 6.82 4.89
CA MET A 89 6.95 8.22 5.00
C MET A 89 6.31 9.15 3.97
N LEU A 90 5.97 8.67 2.77
CA LEU A 90 5.41 9.47 1.69
C LEU A 90 3.88 9.50 1.69
N LEU A 91 3.23 8.42 2.10
CA LEU A 91 1.79 8.24 1.99
C LEU A 91 1.10 8.36 3.35
N VAL A 92 -0.06 9.00 3.33
CA VAL A 92 -1.09 8.84 4.37
C VAL A 92 -1.85 7.54 4.11
N LYS A 93 -2.37 7.35 2.89
CA LYS A 93 -3.09 6.14 2.47
C LYS A 93 -3.16 6.00 0.94
N VAL A 94 -3.35 4.77 0.48
CA VAL A 94 -3.73 4.37 -0.87
C VAL A 94 -5.20 3.98 -0.84
N LEU A 95 -6.04 4.74 -1.54
CA LEU A 95 -7.47 4.48 -1.62
C LEU A 95 -7.77 3.63 -2.85
N VAL A 96 -8.35 2.45 -2.64
CA VAL A 96 -8.95 1.66 -3.71
C VAL A 96 -10.41 2.08 -3.84
N GLY A 97 -10.77 2.71 -4.95
CA GLY A 97 -12.14 3.07 -5.32
C GLY A 97 -12.94 1.86 -5.82
N ALA A 98 -14.00 2.05 -6.59
CA ALA A 98 -15.02 1.01 -6.80
C ALA A 98 -14.47 -0.28 -7.46
N THR A 99 -13.51 -0.12 -8.37
CA THR A 99 -12.80 -1.21 -9.06
C THR A 99 -11.36 -1.31 -8.54
N ALA A 100 -10.67 -2.42 -8.84
CA ALA A 100 -9.28 -2.61 -8.44
C ALA A 100 -8.30 -1.66 -9.16
N ASP A 101 -8.69 -1.15 -10.34
CA ASP A 101 -7.90 -0.21 -11.14
C ASP A 101 -8.15 1.26 -10.75
N ASP A 102 -9.23 1.51 -10.01
CA ASP A 102 -9.54 2.81 -9.43
C ASP A 102 -8.69 2.99 -8.16
N VAL A 103 -7.47 3.49 -8.32
CA VAL A 103 -6.52 3.70 -7.22
C VAL A 103 -6.13 5.17 -7.14
N SER A 104 -6.27 5.76 -5.95
CA SER A 104 -5.83 7.12 -5.67
C SER A 104 -4.90 7.17 -4.46
N PHE A 105 -4.04 8.20 -4.42
CA PHE A 105 -2.95 8.31 -3.46
C PHE A 105 -3.14 9.58 -2.63
N VAL A 106 -3.12 9.43 -1.30
CA VAL A 106 -3.12 10.56 -0.37
C VAL A 106 -1.69 10.69 0.18
N TRP A 107 -0.98 11.72 -0.26
CA TRP A 107 0.41 11.99 0.10
C TRP A 107 0.52 12.79 1.40
N ARG A 108 1.63 12.61 2.11
CA ARG A 108 2.04 13.48 3.22
C ARG A 108 2.71 14.73 2.63
N THR A 109 2.38 15.90 3.15
CA THR A 109 2.98 17.20 2.78
C THR A 109 4.30 17.45 3.48
#